data_AF-A0A1Y3MDG0-F1
#
_entry.id   AF-A0A1Y3MDG0-F1
#
_cell.length_a   1.000
_cell.length_b   1.000
_cell.length_c   1.000
_cell.angle_alpha   90.00
_cell.angle_beta   90.00
_cell.angle_gamma   90.00
#
_symmetry.space_group_name_H-M   'P 1'
#
loop_
_entity.id
_entity.type
_entity.pdbx_description
1 polymer ?
#
loop_
_entity_poly.entity_id
_entity_poly.type
_entity_poly.pdbx_seq_one_letter_code
_entity_poly.pdbx_strand_id
1 'polypeptide(L)'
;MRKKLILQTPEEIVRQKFVQYLILEKDAPKDMIELEVPMSYFVPKAKGRADIIVYTLEHNNRVPILIVECKSQNTPLIDDVFDQVYNYEELLYANTVAVTNGVEVFVEAWNEKSKCYMPLKELPNYIDLVNANNFKYITNEPFVYQKRKFEYFTQKDVIDFYKGHFGGIANENLYSFIINLNELLWDDTVKIPYKELYGVKYLEDVGIRYTKFGNVAGYDWTGQYRSIINEDTSHFYIITINTNHVLFYF
;
A
#
# COMPACT_ATOMS: atom_id res chain seq x y z
N MET A 1 -29.52 18.23 -18.14
CA MET A 1 -29.19 18.48 -16.71
C MET A 1 -30.15 17.65 -15.84
N ARG A 2 -29.66 16.61 -15.16
CA ARG A 2 -30.40 15.93 -14.09
C ARG A 2 -29.88 16.48 -12.76
N LYS A 3 -30.63 17.40 -12.14
CA LYS A 3 -30.39 17.88 -10.78
C LYS A 3 -30.88 16.80 -9.80
N LYS A 4 -30.02 15.85 -9.45
CA LYS A 4 -30.19 15.06 -8.22
C LYS A 4 -29.26 15.70 -7.19
N LEU A 5 -29.81 16.12 -6.05
CA LEU A 5 -29.04 16.59 -4.90
C LEU A 5 -28.24 15.41 -4.35
N ILE A 6 -27.13 15.06 -5.01
CA ILE A 6 -26.16 14.13 -4.48
C ILE A 6 -25.47 14.91 -3.36
N LEU A 7 -25.68 14.49 -2.12
CA LEU A 7 -24.84 14.94 -1.02
C LEU A 7 -23.41 14.59 -1.43
N GLN A 8 -22.59 15.59 -1.80
CA GLN A 8 -21.22 15.34 -2.18
C GLN A 8 -20.50 14.78 -0.95
N THR A 9 -20.18 13.48 -1.00
CA THR A 9 -19.37 12.88 0.04
C THR A 9 -17.97 13.49 -0.04
N PRO A 10 -17.23 13.53 1.08
CA PRO A 10 -15.83 13.95 1.05
C PRO A 10 -14.98 13.20 0.01
N GLU A 11 -15.27 11.93 -0.22
CA GLU A 11 -14.66 11.09 -1.26
C GLU A 11 -15.02 11.55 -2.68
N GLU A 12 -16.29 11.88 -2.95
CA GLU A 12 -16.73 12.44 -4.23
C GLU A 12 -16.00 13.74 -4.57
N ILE A 13 -15.76 14.59 -3.57
CA ILE A 13 -14.99 15.84 -3.75
C ILE A 13 -13.55 15.52 -4.19
N VAL A 14 -12.92 14.51 -3.59
CA VAL A 14 -11.58 14.05 -3.98
C VAL A 14 -11.61 13.51 -5.41
N ARG A 15 -12.56 12.62 -5.74
CA ARG A 15 -12.68 12.05 -7.09
C ARG A 15 -12.83 13.13 -8.15
N GLN A 16 -13.72 14.12 -7.94
CA GLN A 16 -13.91 15.22 -8.88
C GLN A 16 -12.66 16.09 -9.05
N LYS A 17 -11.94 16.38 -7.96
CA LYS A 17 -10.65 17.10 -8.03
C LYS A 17 -9.60 16.29 -8.79
N PHE A 18 -9.55 14.97 -8.57
CA PHE A 18 -8.59 14.10 -9.24
C PHE A 18 -8.87 13.99 -10.75
N VAL A 19 -10.14 13.98 -11.16
CA VAL A 19 -10.50 14.07 -12.59
C VAL A 19 -10.01 15.38 -13.22
N GLN A 20 -10.14 16.51 -12.51
CA GLN A 20 -9.60 17.78 -13.01
C GLN A 20 -8.08 17.74 -13.12
N TYR A 21 -7.39 17.15 -12.14
CA TYR A 21 -5.95 16.94 -12.19
C TYR A 21 -5.54 16.09 -13.40
N LEU A 22 -6.24 14.98 -13.67
CA LEU A 22 -5.98 14.14 -14.84
C LEU A 22 -6.11 14.91 -16.16
N ILE A 23 -7.15 15.75 -16.28
CA ILE A 23 -7.40 16.52 -17.51
C ILE A 23 -6.42 17.68 -17.68
N LEU A 24 -6.22 18.47 -16.62
CA LEU A 24 -5.51 19.75 -16.70
C LEU A 24 -4.00 19.62 -16.54
N GLU A 25 -3.53 18.65 -15.75
CA GLU A 25 -2.11 18.50 -15.42
C GLU A 25 -1.49 17.23 -16.01
N LYS A 26 -2.30 16.23 -16.35
CA LYS A 26 -1.84 14.97 -16.97
C LYS A 26 -2.30 14.81 -18.41
N ASP A 27 -2.95 15.82 -18.98
CA ASP A 27 -3.38 15.87 -20.37
C ASP A 27 -4.26 14.67 -20.80
N ALA A 28 -4.96 14.05 -19.86
CA ALA A 28 -5.87 12.95 -20.15
C ALA A 28 -7.12 13.48 -20.85
N PRO A 29 -7.45 13.01 -22.07
CA PRO A 29 -8.65 13.43 -22.77
C PRO A 29 -9.89 13.06 -21.95
N LYS A 30 -10.81 14.01 -21.78
CA LYS A 30 -12.04 13.80 -21.00
C LYS A 30 -12.84 12.58 -21.46
N ASP A 31 -12.89 12.32 -22.76
CA ASP A 31 -13.64 11.19 -23.34
C ASP A 31 -12.99 9.82 -23.05
N MET A 32 -11.74 9.82 -22.57
CA MET A 32 -10.98 8.64 -22.14
C MET A 32 -11.07 8.41 -20.64
N ILE A 33 -11.78 9.26 -19.88
CA ILE A 33 -11.97 9.11 -18.44
C ILE A 33 -13.41 8.68 -18.18
N GLU A 34 -13.57 7.58 -17.45
CA GLU A 34 -14.88 7.09 -17.00
C GLU A 34 -14.89 7.00 -15.48
N LEU A 35 -16.04 7.28 -14.87
CA LEU A 35 -16.21 7.34 -13.42
C LEU A 35 -17.18 6.27 -12.97
N GLU A 36 -16.98 5.76 -11.74
CA GLU A 36 -17.91 4.85 -11.07
C GLU A 36 -18.20 3.59 -11.91
N VAL A 37 -17.15 3.02 -12.54
CA VAL A 37 -17.27 1.94 -13.52
C VAL A 37 -17.52 0.61 -12.82
N PRO A 38 -18.69 -0.04 -13.00
CA PRO A 38 -18.97 -1.33 -12.38
C PRO A 38 -18.07 -2.44 -12.95
N MET A 39 -17.46 -3.24 -12.08
CA MET A 39 -16.59 -4.36 -12.51
C MET A 39 -17.34 -5.42 -13.34
N SER A 40 -18.67 -5.48 -13.19
CA SER A 40 -19.54 -6.35 -13.98
C SER A 40 -19.55 -6.04 -15.48
N TYR A 41 -19.02 -4.89 -15.91
CA TYR A 41 -18.83 -4.55 -17.33
C TYR A 41 -17.72 -5.38 -17.98
N PHE A 42 -16.73 -5.81 -17.20
CA PHE A 42 -15.59 -6.59 -17.69
C PHE A 42 -15.79 -8.08 -17.42
N VAL A 43 -16.28 -8.44 -16.22
CA VAL A 43 -16.49 -9.84 -15.82
C VAL A 43 -17.89 -10.04 -15.24
N PRO A 44 -18.73 -10.91 -15.84
CA PRO A 44 -20.08 -11.16 -15.34
C PRO A 44 -20.09 -11.57 -13.86
N LYS A 45 -20.95 -10.93 -13.06
CA LYS A 45 -21.11 -11.12 -11.59
C LYS A 45 -19.97 -10.57 -10.72
N ALA A 46 -18.94 -9.94 -11.29
CA ALA A 46 -17.97 -9.19 -10.48
C ALA A 46 -18.68 -8.08 -9.69
N LYS A 47 -18.28 -7.91 -8.43
CA LYS A 47 -18.84 -6.92 -7.51
C LYS A 47 -17.91 -5.70 -7.43
N GLY A 48 -18.49 -4.58 -7.01
CA GLY A 48 -17.74 -3.34 -6.84
C GLY A 48 -17.67 -2.50 -8.10
N ARG A 49 -16.99 -1.37 -7.97
CA ARG A 49 -16.81 -0.36 -9.00
C ARG A 49 -15.45 0.28 -8.82
N ALA A 50 -14.81 0.64 -9.92
CA ALA A 50 -13.64 1.50 -9.90
C ALA A 50 -14.10 2.96 -9.89
N ASP A 51 -13.48 3.77 -9.06
CA ASP A 51 -13.82 5.19 -8.96
C ASP A 51 -13.52 5.94 -10.26
N ILE A 52 -12.35 5.69 -10.85
CA ILE A 52 -11.94 6.26 -12.14
C ILE A 52 -11.21 5.19 -12.94
N ILE A 53 -11.53 5.10 -14.24
CA ILE A 53 -10.71 4.39 -15.22
C ILE A 53 -10.32 5.37 -16.32
N VAL A 54 -9.04 5.39 -16.66
CA VAL A 54 -8.54 6.06 -17.86
C VAL A 54 -8.25 5.00 -18.92
N TYR A 55 -8.70 5.25 -20.14
CA TYR A 55 -8.53 4.37 -21.28
C TYR A 55 -7.59 4.96 -22.33
N THR A 56 -7.08 4.12 -23.20
CA THR A 56 -6.57 4.50 -24.51
C THR A 56 -7.45 3.90 -25.62
N LEU A 57 -7.23 4.31 -26.86
CA LEU A 57 -7.80 3.66 -28.04
C LEU A 57 -6.74 2.81 -28.72
N GLU A 58 -6.91 1.49 -28.68
CA GLU A 58 -6.14 0.54 -29.47
C GLU A 58 -7.05 -0.17 -30.45
N HIS A 59 -6.76 -0.06 -31.75
CA HIS A 59 -7.58 -0.66 -32.81
C HIS A 59 -9.08 -0.32 -32.68
N ASN A 60 -9.40 0.93 -32.30
CA ASN A 60 -10.75 1.44 -31.99
C ASN A 60 -11.44 0.83 -30.75
N ASN A 61 -10.74 0.03 -29.95
CA ASN A 61 -11.24 -0.48 -28.68
C ASN A 61 -10.68 0.35 -27.53
N ARG A 62 -11.51 0.56 -26.49
CA ARG A 62 -11.07 1.18 -25.24
C ARG A 62 -10.28 0.16 -24.42
N VAL A 63 -9.02 0.45 -24.15
CA VAL A 63 -8.14 -0.38 -23.32
C VAL A 63 -7.84 0.37 -22.03
N PRO A 64 -8.14 -0.18 -20.84
CA PRO A 64 -7.78 0.45 -19.57
C PRO A 64 -6.26 0.61 -19.44
N ILE A 65 -5.80 1.81 -19.07
CA ILE A 65 -4.37 2.11 -18.84
C ILE A 65 -4.08 2.61 -17.43
N LEU A 66 -5.10 3.10 -16.72
CA LEU A 66 -5.01 3.54 -15.34
C LEU A 66 -6.32 3.24 -14.61
N ILE A 67 -6.22 2.61 -13.43
CA ILE A 67 -7.33 2.47 -12.48
C ILE A 67 -7.01 3.34 -11.27
N VAL A 68 -7.97 4.14 -10.81
CA VAL A 68 -7.80 4.99 -9.63
C VAL A 68 -8.87 4.66 -8.60
N GLU A 69 -8.45 4.48 -7.35
CA GLU A 69 -9.31 4.45 -6.17
C GLU A 69 -9.16 5.75 -5.37
N CYS A 70 -10.27 6.41 -5.08
CA CYS A 70 -10.32 7.66 -4.33
C CYS A 70 -10.85 7.41 -2.92
N LYS A 71 -10.25 8.04 -1.91
CA LYS A 71 -10.75 8.05 -0.53
C LYS A 71 -10.96 9.49 -0.06
N SER A 72 -11.65 9.65 1.07
CA SER A 72 -11.81 10.97 1.68
C SER A 72 -10.47 11.52 2.19
N GLN A 73 -10.35 12.85 2.27
CA GLN A 73 -9.10 13.53 2.67
C GLN A 73 -8.52 13.10 4.01
N ASN A 74 -9.36 12.64 4.94
CA ASN A 74 -8.93 12.20 6.27
C ASN A 74 -8.75 10.68 6.36
N THR A 75 -8.89 9.96 5.24
CA THR A 75 -8.71 8.51 5.18
C THR A 75 -7.25 8.20 4.83
N PRO A 76 -6.51 7.49 5.70
CA PRO A 76 -5.17 6.99 5.38
C PRO A 76 -5.24 5.96 4.24
N LEU A 77 -4.27 6.02 3.33
CA LEU A 77 -4.18 5.10 2.20
C LEU A 77 -3.40 3.86 2.63
N ILE A 78 -4.11 2.86 3.15
CA ILE A 78 -3.56 1.58 3.64
C ILE A 78 -3.74 0.44 2.64
N ASP A 79 -3.06 -0.68 2.84
CA ASP A 79 -3.08 -1.91 2.01
C ASP A 79 -4.49 -2.32 1.61
N ASP A 80 -5.46 -2.30 2.52
CA ASP A 80 -6.84 -2.70 2.18
C ASP A 80 -7.42 -1.84 1.02
N VAL A 81 -6.93 -0.61 0.84
CA VAL A 81 -7.25 0.26 -0.31
C VAL A 81 -6.51 -0.16 -1.57
N PHE A 82 -5.25 -0.58 -1.46
CA PHE A 82 -4.49 -1.13 -2.57
C PHE A 82 -5.02 -2.50 -3.00
N ASP A 83 -5.42 -3.37 -2.07
CA ASP A 83 -6.11 -4.63 -2.35
C ASP A 83 -7.36 -4.38 -3.20
N GLN A 84 -8.09 -3.30 -2.93
CA GLN A 84 -9.25 -2.93 -3.75
C GLN A 84 -8.84 -2.60 -5.19
N VAL A 85 -7.76 -1.83 -5.40
CA VAL A 85 -7.29 -1.47 -6.75
C VAL A 85 -6.68 -2.67 -7.49
N TYR A 86 -5.94 -3.54 -6.80
CA TYR A 86 -5.37 -4.76 -7.38
C TYR A 86 -6.45 -5.77 -7.77
N ASN A 87 -7.50 -5.93 -6.96
CA ASN A 87 -8.65 -6.78 -7.34
C ASN A 87 -9.33 -6.30 -8.63
N TYR A 88 -9.34 -5.00 -8.89
CA TYR A 88 -9.87 -4.45 -10.15
C TYR A 88 -8.86 -4.59 -11.28
N GLU A 89 -7.58 -4.38 -11.01
CA GLU A 89 -6.51 -4.59 -11.97
C GLU A 89 -6.50 -6.03 -12.51
N GLU A 90 -6.64 -7.05 -11.66
CA GLU A 90 -6.70 -8.45 -12.09
C GLU A 90 -7.82 -8.73 -13.12
N LEU A 91 -8.89 -7.93 -13.09
CA LEU A 91 -10.03 -8.04 -13.99
C LEU A 91 -9.85 -7.24 -15.29
N LEU A 92 -9.09 -6.14 -15.24
CA LEU A 92 -8.99 -5.15 -16.32
C LEU A 92 -7.64 -5.13 -17.04
N TYR A 93 -6.59 -5.68 -16.41
CA TYR A 93 -5.21 -5.72 -16.89
C TYR A 93 -4.65 -4.33 -17.26
N ALA A 94 -4.95 -3.31 -16.45
CA ALA A 94 -4.40 -1.97 -16.64
C ALA A 94 -2.95 -1.91 -16.12
N ASN A 95 -2.02 -1.43 -16.94
CA ASN A 95 -0.59 -1.38 -16.58
C ASN A 95 -0.23 -0.43 -15.43
N THR A 96 -1.16 0.42 -14.97
CA THR A 96 -0.93 1.40 -13.91
C THR A 96 -2.13 1.44 -12.96
N VAL A 97 -1.86 1.53 -11.66
CA VAL A 97 -2.86 1.76 -10.63
C VAL A 97 -2.51 2.98 -9.80
N ALA A 98 -3.52 3.67 -9.28
CA ALA A 98 -3.34 4.79 -8.37
C ALA A 98 -4.35 4.77 -7.23
N VAL A 99 -3.92 5.27 -6.08
CA VAL A 99 -4.75 5.46 -4.90
C VAL A 99 -4.53 6.88 -4.38
N THR A 100 -5.61 7.60 -4.06
CA THR A 100 -5.49 8.99 -3.57
C THR A 100 -6.55 9.34 -2.53
N ASN A 101 -6.18 10.18 -1.56
CA ASN A 101 -7.09 10.89 -0.65
C ASN A 101 -7.19 12.38 -0.99
N GLY A 102 -6.63 12.82 -2.12
CA GLY A 102 -6.58 14.22 -2.55
C GLY A 102 -5.48 15.07 -1.89
N VAL A 103 -4.70 14.50 -0.96
CA VAL A 103 -3.46 15.10 -0.43
C VAL A 103 -2.27 14.30 -0.92
N GLU A 104 -2.38 12.99 -0.86
CA GLU A 104 -1.37 12.02 -1.31
C GLU A 104 -1.88 11.27 -2.53
N VAL A 105 -0.96 10.88 -3.40
CA VAL A 105 -1.22 10.05 -4.56
C VAL A 105 -0.14 8.98 -4.59
N PHE A 106 -0.54 7.73 -4.36
CA PHE A 106 0.31 6.57 -4.61
C PHE A 106 0.02 6.05 -6.01
N VAL A 107 1.07 5.74 -6.74
CA VAL A 107 0.98 5.25 -8.11
C VAL A 107 1.95 4.11 -8.27
N GLU A 108 1.50 3.04 -8.90
CA GLU A 108 2.35 1.91 -9.25
C GLU A 108 2.10 1.51 -10.69
N ALA A 109 3.16 1.04 -11.34
CA ALA A 109 3.07 0.50 -12.69
C ALA A 109 3.64 -0.91 -12.75
N TRP A 110 3.04 -1.74 -13.59
CA TRP A 110 3.51 -3.09 -13.84
C TRP A 110 4.90 -3.06 -14.46
N ASN A 111 5.83 -3.77 -13.85
CA ASN A 111 7.19 -3.91 -14.34
C ASN A 111 7.40 -5.30 -14.92
N GLU A 112 7.63 -5.36 -16.24
CA GLU A 112 7.81 -6.62 -16.96
C GLU A 112 9.04 -7.44 -16.53
N LYS A 113 10.09 -6.79 -16.02
CA LYS A 113 11.33 -7.46 -15.61
C LYS A 113 11.16 -8.14 -14.26
N SER A 114 10.55 -7.46 -13.28
CA SER A 114 10.32 -8.00 -11.94
C SER A 114 9.01 -8.77 -11.81
N LYS A 115 8.10 -8.64 -12.78
CA LYS A 115 6.75 -9.25 -12.76
C LYS A 115 5.95 -8.84 -11.53
N CYS A 116 6.06 -7.57 -11.16
CA CYS A 116 5.29 -6.97 -10.07
C CYS A 116 4.99 -5.50 -10.36
N TYR A 117 4.01 -4.95 -9.66
CA TYR A 117 3.80 -3.52 -9.60
C TYR A 117 4.94 -2.86 -8.81
N MET A 118 5.47 -1.77 -9.37
CA MET A 118 6.54 -1.00 -8.77
C MET A 118 6.12 0.45 -8.57
N PRO A 119 6.44 1.05 -7.41
CA PRO A 119 5.97 2.39 -7.07
C PRO A 119 6.67 3.45 -7.91
N LEU A 120 5.86 4.38 -8.43
CA LEU A 120 6.28 5.54 -9.19
C LEU A 120 6.41 6.76 -8.28
N LYS A 121 7.35 7.65 -8.62
CA LYS A 121 7.56 8.91 -7.92
C LYS A 121 6.39 9.89 -8.09
N GLU A 122 5.71 9.80 -9.24
CA GLU A 122 4.57 10.64 -9.60
C GLU A 122 3.72 9.94 -10.66
N LEU A 123 2.46 10.35 -10.80
CA LEU A 123 1.61 9.88 -11.88
C LEU A 123 2.15 10.37 -13.24
N PRO A 124 2.43 9.47 -14.21
CA PRO A 124 2.82 9.88 -15.56
C PRO A 124 1.70 10.65 -16.29
N ASN A 125 2.04 11.45 -17.30
CA ASN A 125 1.03 12.06 -18.15
C ASN A 125 0.34 11.00 -19.03
N TYR A 126 -0.75 11.37 -19.69
CA TYR A 126 -1.54 10.48 -20.52
C TYR A 126 -0.72 9.80 -21.63
N ILE A 127 0.17 10.54 -22.30
CA ILE A 127 0.99 9.98 -23.38
C ILE A 127 1.98 8.94 -22.84
N ASP A 128 2.60 9.20 -21.70
CA ASP A 128 3.53 8.28 -21.06
C ASP A 128 2.80 7.02 -20.54
N LEU A 129 1.58 7.17 -20.01
CA LEU A 129 0.71 6.04 -19.63
C LEU A 129 0.36 5.17 -20.84
N VAL A 130 -0.06 5.78 -21.96
CA VAL A 130 -0.41 5.07 -23.21
C VAL A 130 0.78 4.27 -23.75
N ASN A 131 1.98 4.87 -23.74
CA ASN A 131 3.16 4.23 -24.30
C ASN A 131 3.91 3.32 -23.31
N ALA A 132 3.45 3.25 -22.06
CA ALA A 132 4.12 2.58 -20.95
C ALA A 132 5.63 2.93 -20.87
N ASN A 133 5.95 4.22 -20.99
CA ASN A 133 7.33 4.70 -21.07
C ASN A 133 7.57 5.91 -20.14
N ASN A 134 8.84 6.30 -20.00
CA ASN A 134 9.25 7.43 -19.17
C ASN A 134 8.81 7.37 -17.69
N PHE A 135 8.50 6.17 -17.19
CA PHE A 135 8.13 5.96 -15.80
C PHE A 135 9.31 6.23 -14.88
N LYS A 136 9.10 7.10 -13.89
CA LYS A 136 10.08 7.44 -12.86
C LYS A 136 9.80 6.60 -11.63
N TYR A 137 10.35 5.39 -11.59
CA TYR A 137 10.24 4.54 -10.40
C TYR A 137 10.97 5.17 -9.21
N ILE A 138 10.42 5.00 -7.99
CA ILE A 138 11.11 5.40 -6.75
C ILE A 138 12.41 4.62 -6.59
N THR A 139 12.38 3.35 -7.01
CA THR A 139 13.53 2.46 -7.04
C THR A 139 13.43 1.55 -8.26
N ASN A 140 14.57 1.24 -8.89
CA ASN A 140 14.63 0.37 -10.07
C ASN A 140 14.62 -1.14 -9.73
N GLU A 141 14.74 -1.46 -8.44
CA GLU A 141 14.67 -2.81 -7.92
C GLU A 141 13.61 -2.84 -6.80
N PRO A 142 12.83 -3.92 -6.65
CA PRO A 142 12.01 -4.08 -5.45
C PRO A 142 12.91 -3.97 -4.20
N PHE A 143 12.39 -3.42 -3.11
CA PHE A 143 13.13 -3.42 -1.85
C PHE A 143 13.34 -4.87 -1.44
N VAL A 144 14.60 -5.32 -1.47
CA VAL A 144 15.00 -6.62 -0.95
C VAL A 144 15.75 -6.36 0.33
N TYR A 145 15.16 -6.78 1.46
CA TYR A 145 15.85 -6.72 2.73
C TYR A 145 17.15 -7.53 2.65
N GLN A 146 18.28 -6.88 2.99
CA GLN A 146 19.58 -7.54 3.06
C GLN A 146 19.92 -7.80 4.53
N LYS A 147 19.83 -9.08 4.92
CA LYS A 147 20.18 -9.51 6.27
C LYS A 147 21.63 -9.13 6.61
N ARG A 148 21.79 -8.31 7.63
CA ARG A 148 23.09 -7.92 8.17
C ARG A 148 23.54 -8.91 9.25
N LYS A 149 24.86 -9.08 9.39
CA LYS A 149 25.42 -9.88 10.49
C LYS A 149 25.21 -9.17 11.83
N PHE A 150 25.14 -9.92 12.92
CA PHE A 150 24.84 -9.37 14.25
C PHE A 150 25.82 -8.28 14.69
N GLU A 151 27.10 -8.41 14.33
CA GLU A 151 28.17 -7.47 14.65
C GLU A 151 27.96 -6.08 14.02
N TYR A 152 27.10 -5.96 13.00
CA TYR A 152 26.71 -4.65 12.47
C TYR A 152 25.93 -3.84 13.51
N PHE A 153 25.04 -4.48 14.27
CA PHE A 153 24.17 -3.81 15.23
C PHE A 153 24.86 -3.45 16.54
N THR A 154 26.12 -3.88 16.74
CA THR A 154 26.95 -3.49 17.88
C THR A 154 27.74 -2.22 17.61
N GLN A 155 27.71 -1.69 16.38
CA GLN A 155 28.43 -0.48 16.01
C GLN A 155 27.79 0.75 16.67
N LYS A 156 28.64 1.65 17.18
CA LYS A 156 28.20 2.79 17.99
C LYS A 156 27.30 3.75 17.22
N ASP A 157 27.63 4.05 15.96
CA ASP A 157 26.85 4.90 15.08
C ASP A 157 25.46 4.32 14.80
N VAL A 158 25.35 3.00 14.62
CA VAL A 158 24.07 2.29 14.50
C VAL A 158 23.25 2.44 15.78
N ILE A 159 23.85 2.20 16.94
CA ILE A 159 23.16 2.37 18.23
C ILE A 159 22.73 3.83 18.45
N ASP A 160 23.60 4.79 18.13
CA ASP A 160 23.33 6.22 18.29
C ASP A 160 22.17 6.68 17.37
N PHE A 161 22.06 6.13 16.15
CA PHE A 161 20.92 6.37 15.25
C PHE A 161 19.59 5.93 15.89
N TYR A 162 19.57 4.77 16.55
CA TYR A 162 18.37 4.23 17.19
C TYR A 162 18.10 4.77 18.60
N LYS A 163 19.00 5.57 19.18
CA LYS A 163 18.98 5.95 20.60
C LYS A 163 17.67 6.59 21.08
N GLY A 164 17.02 7.37 20.23
CA GLY A 164 15.72 8.01 20.51
C GLY A 164 14.53 7.05 20.54
N HIS A 165 14.69 5.79 20.12
CA HIS A 165 13.62 4.81 19.95
C HIS A 165 13.51 3.80 21.10
N PHE A 166 14.49 3.76 22.02
CA PHE A 166 14.54 2.76 23.10
C PHE A 166 13.63 3.04 24.31
N GLY A 167 12.75 4.05 24.25
CA GLY A 167 11.59 4.15 25.15
C GLY A 167 11.82 3.97 26.66
N GLY A 168 12.97 4.39 27.21
CA GLY A 168 13.27 4.24 28.64
C GLY A 168 13.98 2.93 29.05
N ILE A 169 14.40 2.10 28.10
CA ILE A 169 15.25 0.93 28.36
C ILE A 169 16.61 1.40 28.89
N ALA A 170 16.83 1.16 30.18
CA ALA A 170 18.06 1.54 30.88
C ALA A 170 19.24 0.61 30.57
N ASN A 171 19.00 -0.64 30.17
CA ASN A 171 20.06 -1.61 29.90
C ASN A 171 20.53 -1.52 28.44
N GLU A 172 21.60 -0.75 28.20
CA GLU A 172 22.19 -0.55 26.87
C GLU A 172 22.71 -1.86 26.24
N ASN A 173 23.00 -2.90 27.03
CA ASN A 173 23.45 -4.20 26.49
C ASN A 173 22.39 -4.89 25.64
N LEU A 174 21.12 -4.50 25.75
CA LEU A 174 20.03 -5.04 24.95
C LEU A 174 19.88 -4.35 23.60
N TYR A 175 20.48 -3.16 23.41
CA TYR A 175 20.22 -2.33 22.23
C TYR A 175 20.55 -3.05 20.93
N SER A 176 21.71 -3.69 20.82
CA SER A 176 22.13 -4.42 19.62
C SER A 176 21.18 -5.57 19.28
N PHE A 177 20.69 -6.28 20.29
CA PHE A 177 19.71 -7.36 20.13
C PHE A 177 18.36 -6.82 19.67
N ILE A 178 17.91 -5.74 20.30
CA ILE A 178 16.64 -5.05 20.02
C ILE A 178 16.62 -4.50 18.59
N ILE A 179 17.70 -3.84 18.15
CA ILE A 179 17.83 -3.34 16.77
C ILE A 179 17.81 -4.51 15.78
N ASN A 180 18.56 -5.60 16.06
CA ASN A 180 18.56 -6.78 15.21
C ASN A 180 17.15 -7.39 15.09
N LEU A 181 16.43 -7.50 16.21
CA LEU A 181 15.07 -8.00 16.22
C LEU A 181 14.13 -7.10 15.42
N ASN A 182 14.26 -5.78 15.54
CA ASN A 182 13.49 -4.83 14.72
C ASN A 182 13.72 -5.07 13.23
N GLU A 183 14.99 -5.15 12.82
CA GLU A 183 15.38 -5.37 11.43
C GLU A 183 14.93 -6.74 10.90
N LEU A 184 14.90 -7.76 11.76
CA LEU A 184 14.35 -9.07 11.40
C LEU A 184 12.84 -8.99 11.10
N LEU A 185 12.10 -8.11 11.76
CA LEU A 185 10.67 -7.93 11.47
C LEU A 185 10.45 -7.39 10.05
N TRP A 186 11.38 -6.59 9.52
CA TRP A 186 11.39 -6.11 8.13
C TRP A 186 11.71 -7.19 7.09
N ASP A 187 12.29 -8.32 7.49
CA ASP A 187 12.74 -9.38 6.59
C ASP A 187 11.61 -10.38 6.26
N ASP A 188 10.72 -10.04 5.35
CA ASP A 188 9.64 -10.95 4.93
C ASP A 188 10.08 -12.00 3.88
N THR A 189 11.36 -12.00 3.50
CA THR A 189 11.94 -13.04 2.64
C THR A 189 12.01 -14.40 3.35
N VAL A 190 12.04 -14.38 4.69
CA VAL A 190 11.96 -15.56 5.54
C VAL A 190 10.71 -15.48 6.39
N LYS A 191 9.70 -16.29 6.06
CA LYS A 191 8.45 -16.39 6.83
C LYS A 191 8.66 -17.20 8.12
N ILE A 192 7.99 -16.81 9.20
CA ILE A 192 7.94 -17.58 10.44
C ILE A 192 7.21 -18.90 10.13
N PRO A 193 7.87 -20.05 10.29
CA PRO A 193 7.22 -21.33 10.06
C PRO A 193 6.16 -21.60 11.13
N TYR A 194 5.20 -22.46 10.81
CA TYR A 194 4.25 -22.95 11.80
C TYR A 194 4.97 -23.42 13.06
N LYS A 195 4.50 -22.97 14.21
CA LYS A 195 5.05 -23.34 15.51
C LYS A 195 3.99 -23.24 16.59
N GLU A 196 4.13 -24.04 17.63
CA GLU A 196 3.37 -23.87 18.85
C GLU A 196 4.35 -23.50 19.97
N LEU A 197 4.15 -22.34 20.59
CA LEU A 197 4.96 -21.88 21.71
C LEU A 197 4.04 -21.34 22.80
N TYR A 198 4.25 -21.81 24.03
CA TYR A 198 3.53 -21.32 25.21
C TYR A 198 1.99 -21.36 25.08
N GLY A 199 1.45 -22.34 24.33
CA GLY A 199 0.02 -22.49 24.10
C GLY A 199 -0.55 -21.67 22.94
N VAL A 200 0.28 -20.89 22.23
CA VAL A 200 -0.11 -20.12 21.05
C VAL A 200 0.37 -20.84 19.80
N LYS A 201 -0.53 -21.04 18.83
CA LYS A 201 -0.19 -21.58 17.50
C LYS A 201 0.01 -20.46 16.51
N TYR A 202 1.21 -20.39 15.93
CA TYR A 202 1.54 -19.54 14.80
C TYR A 202 1.08 -20.25 13.53
N LEU A 203 0.04 -19.73 12.89
CA LEU A 203 -0.58 -20.38 11.73
C LEU A 203 0.07 -19.93 10.42
N GLU A 204 0.23 -18.63 10.25
CA GLU A 204 0.73 -18.03 9.02
C GLU A 204 1.43 -16.70 9.30
N ASP A 205 2.56 -16.50 8.64
CA ASP A 205 3.23 -15.21 8.56
C ASP A 205 2.90 -14.56 7.22
N VAL A 206 2.03 -13.56 7.26
CA VAL A 206 1.54 -12.85 6.08
C VAL A 206 2.64 -11.96 5.51
N GLY A 207 3.65 -11.59 6.31
CA GLY A 207 4.73 -10.67 5.92
C GLY A 207 4.43 -9.23 6.29
N ILE A 208 5.08 -8.31 5.56
CA ILE A 208 4.90 -6.87 5.75
C ILE A 208 3.62 -6.40 5.07
N ARG A 209 2.82 -5.64 5.80
CA ARG A 209 1.60 -4.98 5.36
C ARG A 209 1.63 -3.51 5.75
N TYR A 210 1.28 -2.60 4.85
CA TYR A 210 1.01 -1.20 5.20
C TYR A 210 -0.42 -1.07 5.71
N THR A 211 -0.65 -0.98 7.01
CA THR A 211 -2.01 -1.02 7.58
C THR A 211 -2.19 0.02 8.69
N LYS A 212 -3.40 0.09 9.26
CA LYS A 212 -3.78 1.03 10.33
C LYS A 212 -4.39 0.29 11.50
N PHE A 213 -3.89 0.58 12.71
CA PHE A 213 -4.51 0.14 13.95
C PHE A 213 -4.94 1.34 14.78
N GLY A 214 -6.19 1.31 15.23
CA GLY A 214 -6.73 2.29 16.17
C GLY A 214 -6.80 1.73 17.59
N ASN A 215 -6.69 2.59 18.59
CA ASN A 215 -7.10 2.25 19.95
C ASN A 215 -8.50 2.79 20.28
N VAL A 216 -9.06 2.32 21.39
CA VAL A 216 -10.37 2.74 21.91
C VAL A 216 -10.44 4.24 22.27
N ALA A 217 -9.29 4.90 22.39
CA ALA A 217 -9.16 6.33 22.67
C ALA A 217 -9.13 7.20 21.39
N GLY A 218 -9.25 6.58 20.20
CA GLY A 218 -9.34 7.29 18.92
C GLY A 218 -7.99 7.67 18.29
N TYR A 219 -6.87 7.22 18.86
CA TYR A 219 -5.57 7.33 18.21
C TYR A 219 -5.43 6.22 17.19
N ASP A 220 -4.87 6.55 16.03
CA ASP A 220 -4.54 5.62 14.98
C ASP A 220 -3.04 5.68 14.64
N TRP A 221 -2.49 4.51 14.36
CA TRP A 221 -1.13 4.37 13.86
C TRP A 221 -1.22 3.68 12.51
N THR A 222 -0.86 4.43 11.46
CA THR A 222 -0.69 3.92 10.11
C THR A 222 0.79 3.72 9.84
N GLY A 223 1.16 2.61 9.20
CA GLY A 223 2.54 2.32 8.90
C GLY A 223 2.73 0.92 8.33
N GLN A 224 3.98 0.51 8.15
CA GLN A 224 4.32 -0.86 7.83
C GLN A 224 4.30 -1.71 9.09
N TYR A 225 3.73 -2.91 8.97
CA TYR A 225 3.64 -3.86 10.05
C TYR A 225 3.92 -5.27 9.55
N ARG A 226 4.62 -6.09 10.34
CA ARG A 226 4.62 -7.53 10.13
C ARG A 226 3.35 -8.14 10.72
N SER A 227 2.57 -8.83 9.89
CA SER A 227 1.30 -9.44 10.28
C SER A 227 1.44 -10.96 10.41
N ILE A 228 1.08 -11.50 11.57
CA ILE A 228 1.16 -12.93 11.89
C ILE A 228 -0.20 -13.39 12.40
N ILE A 229 -0.75 -14.43 11.78
CA ILE A 229 -2.01 -15.05 12.19
C ILE A 229 -1.71 -16.10 13.27
N ASN A 230 -2.42 -15.98 14.40
CA ASN A 230 -2.28 -16.87 15.54
C ASN A 230 -3.64 -17.46 15.95
N GLU A 231 -3.60 -18.61 16.62
CA GLU A 231 -4.74 -19.22 17.30
C GLU A 231 -4.39 -19.51 18.77
N ASP A 232 -5.29 -19.14 19.68
CA ASP A 232 -5.30 -19.58 21.09
C ASP A 232 -6.70 -20.07 21.44
N THR A 233 -6.79 -21.16 22.22
CA THR A 233 -7.97 -21.69 22.94
C THR A 233 -9.36 -21.28 22.39
N SER A 234 -9.55 -21.41 21.07
CA SER A 234 -10.78 -21.17 20.27
C SER A 234 -10.96 -19.81 19.55
N HIS A 235 -9.95 -18.92 19.50
CA HIS A 235 -10.01 -17.66 18.75
C HIS A 235 -8.80 -17.45 17.84
N PHE A 236 -9.06 -17.00 16.62
CA PHE A 236 -8.04 -16.49 15.70
C PHE A 236 -7.78 -15.01 15.99
N TYR A 237 -6.52 -14.61 16.06
CA TYR A 237 -6.13 -13.20 16.19
C TYR A 237 -4.86 -12.91 15.39
N ILE A 238 -4.80 -11.72 14.82
CA ILE A 238 -3.64 -11.24 14.09
C ILE A 238 -2.78 -10.43 15.07
N ILE A 239 -1.55 -10.87 15.27
CA ILE A 239 -0.53 -10.03 15.92
C ILE A 239 0.12 -9.24 14.80
N THR A 240 0.08 -7.92 14.93
CA THR A 240 0.64 -7.01 13.94
C THR A 240 1.63 -6.09 14.61
N ILE A 241 2.90 -6.20 14.23
CA ILE A 241 4.01 -5.50 14.89
C ILE A 241 4.46 -4.36 13.98
N ASN A 242 4.31 -3.11 14.44
CA ASN A 242 4.69 -1.93 13.67
C ASN A 242 6.20 -1.93 13.44
N THR A 243 6.66 -1.87 12.20
CA THR A 243 8.08 -1.95 11.87
C THR A 243 8.78 -0.59 11.93
N ASN A 244 8.03 0.52 11.88
CA ASN A 244 8.50 1.90 11.98
C ASN A 244 8.49 2.46 13.42
N HIS A 245 7.62 1.91 14.29
CA HIS A 245 7.42 2.36 15.66
C HIS A 245 7.47 1.20 16.64
N VAL A 246 8.57 0.44 16.64
CA VAL A 246 8.86 -0.41 17.79
C VAL A 246 9.40 0.47 18.90
N LEU A 247 8.49 1.12 19.63
CA LEU A 247 8.80 1.64 20.94
C LEU A 247 8.88 0.42 21.85
N PHE A 248 10.10 0.04 22.21
CA PHE A 248 10.35 -1.09 23.09
C PHE A 248 9.99 -0.68 24.52
N TYR A 249 8.73 -0.89 24.90
CA TYR A 249 8.31 -0.86 26.30
C TYR A 249 8.42 -2.29 26.84
N PHE A 250 9.40 -2.52 27.71
CA PHE A 250 9.47 -3.74 28.54
C PHE A 250 9.02 -3.41 29.96
#